data_AF-A0A7S2BTM1-F1
#
_entry.id   AF-A0A7S2BTM1-F1
#
_cell.length_a   1.000
_cell.length_b   1.000
_cell.length_c   1.000
_cell.angle_alpha   90.00
_cell.angle_beta   90.00
_cell.angle_gamma   90.00
#
_symmetry.space_group_name_H-M   'P 1'
#
loop_
_entity.id
_entity.type
_entity.pdbx_description
1 polymer ?
#
loop_
_entity_poly.entity_id
_entity_poly.type
_entity_poly.pdbx_seq_one_letter_code
_entity_poly.pdbx_strand_id
1 'polypeptide(L)'
;DGCVCFDSEGLFHADRKKSPAAGGRFGKDKTVGVLLNLDPKSPNANTVSLFIKGARASKPMPLPEKLQGQALFPHVSYRNVTLQVNFGPGPLTPLPFKCPMVNEARAADAKEARAPKPKDGKYEILFPVGFPDEGTFDWLDGFLEEHPDYVELSDRKIQEWAVKSGIWKPRGNNWKHSNDKPEYNFGLQFMDDFSIRRCLNSITSVVPRNCVVMEVKQNLTPADRKANLKRFKGPNFKRVARVVMGEPAAEYKAQVHAKLLADKQAKAEAAWRMRKLE
;
A
#
# COMPACT_ATOMS: atom_id res chain seq x y z
N ASP A 1 -6.88 -5.23 5.18
CA ASP A 1 -5.40 -5.28 5.31
C ASP A 1 -4.97 -6.71 5.63
N GLY A 2 -4.33 -7.37 4.66
CA GLY A 2 -3.93 -8.78 4.75
C GLY A 2 -2.49 -8.94 5.26
N CYS A 3 -2.16 -8.40 6.43
CA CYS A 3 -0.83 -8.57 7.03
C CYS A 3 -0.90 -8.64 8.56
N VAL A 4 0.20 -9.14 9.14
CA VAL A 4 0.50 -9.10 10.58
C VAL A 4 1.95 -8.66 10.76
N CYS A 5 2.27 -7.92 11.82
CA CYS A 5 3.65 -7.52 12.11
C CYS A 5 3.90 -7.25 13.60
N PHE A 6 5.19 -7.20 13.96
CA PHE A 6 5.66 -6.67 15.23
C PHE A 6 6.38 -5.34 14.97
N ASP A 7 6.13 -4.33 15.80
CA ASP A 7 6.92 -3.09 15.78
C ASP A 7 8.06 -3.11 16.81
N SER A 8 8.94 -2.11 16.76
CA SER A 8 10.10 -1.99 17.65
C SER A 8 9.75 -1.83 19.13
N GLU A 9 8.53 -1.39 19.43
CA GLU A 9 8.00 -1.28 20.80
C GLU A 9 7.47 -2.62 21.33
N GLY A 10 7.51 -3.69 20.51
CA GLY A 10 7.04 -5.01 20.86
C GLY A 10 5.52 -5.16 20.72
N LEU A 11 4.85 -4.25 20.03
CA LEU A 11 3.41 -4.34 19.77
C LEU A 11 3.16 -5.26 18.57
N PHE A 12 2.13 -6.10 18.67
CA PHE A 12 1.66 -6.90 17.55
C PHE A 12 0.52 -6.18 16.85
N HIS A 13 0.57 -6.13 15.53
CA HIS A 13 -0.44 -5.50 14.68
C HIS A 13 -1.12 -6.57 13.82
N ALA A 14 -2.44 -6.63 13.88
CA ALA A 14 -3.28 -7.45 13.03
C ALA A 14 -4.63 -6.76 12.86
N ASP A 15 -5.21 -6.79 11.66
CA ASP A 15 -6.56 -6.23 11.41
C ASP A 15 -6.77 -4.78 11.88
N ARG A 16 -5.73 -3.93 11.72
CA ARG A 16 -5.69 -2.54 12.21
C ARG A 16 -5.82 -2.39 13.73
N LYS A 17 -5.74 -3.50 14.47
CA LYS A 17 -5.72 -3.53 15.93
C LYS A 17 -4.29 -3.73 16.42
N LYS A 18 -3.98 -3.07 17.52
CA LYS A 18 -2.71 -3.22 18.24
C LYS A 18 -2.94 -4.06 19.48
N SER A 19 -2.17 -5.11 19.65
CA SER A 19 -2.12 -5.89 20.89
C SER A 19 -0.90 -5.42 21.70
N PRO A 20 -1.13 -4.66 22.79
CA PRO A 20 -0.04 -4.19 23.64
C PRO A 20 0.67 -5.36 24.35
N ALA A 21 1.97 -5.20 24.60
CA ALA A 21 2.82 -6.19 25.28
C ALA A 21 2.84 -7.60 24.64
N ALA A 22 2.62 -7.68 23.33
CA ALA A 22 2.67 -8.95 22.62
C ALA A 22 4.10 -9.49 22.50
N GLY A 23 5.11 -8.61 22.45
CA GLY A 23 6.52 -8.94 22.33
C GLY A 23 7.46 -8.04 23.15
N GLY A 24 8.75 -8.35 23.14
CA GLY A 24 9.78 -7.51 23.78
C GLY A 24 10.22 -6.33 22.91
N ARG A 25 10.59 -5.22 23.54
CA ARG A 25 11.14 -4.03 22.85
C ARG A 25 12.52 -4.31 22.26
N PHE A 26 12.76 -3.87 21.03
CA PHE A 26 14.06 -4.01 20.35
C PHE A 26 14.51 -2.71 19.66
N GLY A 27 15.79 -2.68 19.31
CA GLY A 27 16.45 -1.50 18.76
C GLY A 27 17.85 -1.85 18.29
N LYS A 28 18.76 -0.88 18.38
CA LYS A 28 20.16 -1.00 17.91
C LYS A 28 20.84 -2.27 18.45
N ASP A 29 21.66 -2.89 17.60
CA ASP A 29 22.52 -4.04 17.93
C ASP A 29 21.77 -5.27 18.47
N LYS A 30 20.49 -5.43 18.12
CA LYS A 30 19.71 -6.62 18.41
C LYS A 30 19.37 -7.39 17.13
N THR A 31 19.67 -8.69 17.13
CA THR A 31 19.11 -9.62 16.13
C THR A 31 17.65 -9.86 16.45
N VAL A 32 16.79 -9.68 15.45
CA VAL A 32 15.35 -9.95 15.55
C VAL A 32 14.99 -11.08 14.57
N GLY A 33 14.30 -12.10 15.07
CA GLY A 33 13.75 -13.18 14.29
C GLY A 33 12.23 -13.16 14.35
N VAL A 34 11.56 -13.31 13.20
CA VAL A 34 10.12 -13.51 13.12
C VAL A 34 9.90 -14.95 12.66
N LEU A 35 9.30 -15.75 13.52
CA LEU A 35 8.99 -17.15 13.23
C LEU A 35 7.52 -17.28 12.83
N LEU A 36 7.28 -17.83 11.65
CA LEU A 36 5.98 -18.27 11.20
C LEU A 36 5.84 -19.78 11.48
N ASN A 37 4.81 -20.18 12.22
CA ASN A 37 4.54 -21.58 12.53
C ASN A 37 3.28 -22.05 11.81
N LEU A 38 3.45 -22.84 10.76
CA LEU A 38 2.36 -23.46 9.99
C LEU A 38 2.30 -24.98 10.19
N ASP A 39 3.12 -25.56 11.07
CA ASP A 39 3.13 -27.01 11.28
C ASP A 39 1.82 -27.43 11.98
N PRO A 40 0.94 -28.22 11.32
CA PRO A 40 -0.33 -28.64 11.90
C PRO A 40 -0.17 -29.57 13.10
N LYS A 41 1.01 -30.17 13.28
CA LYS A 41 1.33 -31.02 14.44
C LYS A 41 1.77 -30.19 15.66
N SER A 42 2.06 -28.91 15.47
CA SER A 42 2.45 -28.02 16.55
C SER A 42 1.22 -27.58 17.35
N PRO A 43 1.30 -27.52 18.70
CA PRO A 43 0.22 -26.94 19.51
C PRO A 43 0.01 -25.45 19.22
N ASN A 44 0.93 -24.80 18.52
CA ASN A 44 0.88 -23.39 18.13
C ASN A 44 0.77 -23.21 16.61
N ALA A 45 0.10 -24.13 15.90
CA ALA A 45 -0.13 -24.02 14.46
C ALA A 45 -0.83 -22.68 14.11
N ASN A 46 -0.55 -22.13 12.93
CA ASN A 46 -1.07 -20.85 12.45
C ASN A 46 -0.76 -19.65 13.36
N THR A 47 0.48 -19.57 13.87
CA THR A 47 0.92 -18.45 14.71
C THR A 47 2.20 -17.80 14.20
N VAL A 48 2.44 -16.58 14.66
CA VAL A 48 3.68 -15.83 14.46
C VAL A 48 4.31 -15.50 15.80
N SER A 49 5.62 -15.55 15.89
CA SER A 49 6.35 -15.28 17.14
C SER A 49 7.57 -14.40 16.90
N LEU A 50 7.84 -13.50 17.83
CA LEU A 50 9.01 -12.63 17.86
C LEU A 50 10.11 -13.30 18.71
N PHE A 51 11.33 -13.28 18.18
CA PHE A 51 12.55 -13.68 18.86
C PHE A 51 13.53 -12.52 18.86
N ILE A 52 14.20 -12.29 20.00
CA ILE A 52 15.20 -11.25 20.16
C ILE A 52 16.45 -11.91 20.73
N LYS A 53 17.58 -11.77 20.02
CA LYS A 53 18.86 -12.42 20.37
C LYS A 53 18.71 -13.92 20.64
N GLY A 54 17.92 -14.61 19.79
CA GLY A 54 17.69 -16.05 19.89
C GLY A 54 16.65 -16.49 20.94
N ALA A 55 16.26 -15.62 21.88
CA ALA A 55 15.25 -15.92 22.88
C ALA A 55 13.85 -15.51 22.41
N ARG A 56 12.83 -16.30 22.74
CA ARG A 56 11.43 -15.98 22.44
C ARG A 56 11.02 -14.72 23.22
N ALA A 57 10.60 -13.70 22.50
CA ALA A 57 10.21 -12.41 23.04
C ALA A 57 8.69 -12.17 23.03
N SER A 58 7.92 -12.97 22.29
CA SER A 58 6.46 -12.92 22.26
C SER A 58 5.82 -14.25 22.66
N LYS A 59 4.57 -14.18 23.11
CA LYS A 59 3.67 -15.34 23.03
C LYS A 59 3.42 -15.68 21.54
N PRO A 60 3.03 -16.92 21.20
CA PRO A 60 2.54 -17.22 19.87
C PRO A 60 1.30 -16.37 19.55
N MET A 61 1.38 -15.53 18.53
CA MET A 61 0.30 -14.64 18.12
C MET A 61 -0.47 -15.29 16.97
N PRO A 62 -1.80 -15.49 17.09
CA PRO A 62 -2.59 -16.16 16.05
C PRO A 62 -2.60 -15.36 14.75
N LEU A 63 -2.53 -16.07 13.63
CA LEU A 63 -2.83 -15.50 12.32
C LEU A 63 -4.33 -15.24 12.19
N PRO A 64 -4.75 -14.05 11.72
CA PRO A 64 -6.12 -13.81 11.29
C PRO A 64 -6.58 -14.87 10.29
N GLU A 65 -7.83 -15.31 10.40
CA GLU A 65 -8.40 -16.39 9.57
C GLU A 65 -8.17 -16.17 8.07
N LYS A 66 -8.33 -14.93 7.60
CA LYS A 66 -8.11 -14.54 6.20
C LYS A 66 -6.67 -14.74 5.68
N LEU A 67 -5.70 -14.92 6.56
CA LEU A 67 -4.29 -15.18 6.21
C LEU A 67 -3.95 -16.66 6.29
N GLN A 68 -4.78 -17.48 6.92
CA GLN A 68 -4.55 -18.91 7.00
C GLN A 68 -4.75 -19.54 5.62
N GLY A 69 -3.82 -20.42 5.22
CA GLY A 69 -3.80 -21.02 3.90
C GLY A 69 -3.39 -20.08 2.75
N GLN A 70 -3.16 -18.79 3.02
CA GLN A 70 -2.63 -17.86 2.03
C GLN A 70 -1.10 -17.95 1.95
N ALA A 71 -0.55 -17.66 0.77
CA ALA A 71 0.89 -17.50 0.61
C ALA A 71 1.35 -16.23 1.34
N LEU A 72 2.12 -16.39 2.41
CA LEU A 72 2.69 -15.29 3.18
C LEU A 72 4.12 -15.00 2.70
N PHE A 73 4.54 -13.75 2.82
CA PHE A 73 5.90 -13.34 2.47
C PHE A 73 6.46 -12.41 3.55
N PRO A 74 7.77 -12.48 3.85
CA PRO A 74 8.38 -11.59 4.82
C PRO A 74 8.37 -10.15 4.30
N HIS A 75 8.05 -9.21 5.18
CA HIS A 75 8.08 -7.78 4.88
C HIS A 75 8.69 -7.01 6.04
N VAL A 76 9.50 -6.00 5.71
CA VAL A 76 10.15 -5.12 6.70
C VAL A 76 9.85 -3.69 6.30
N SER A 77 9.19 -2.96 7.21
CA SER A 77 9.00 -1.51 7.11
C SER A 77 9.84 -0.86 8.19
N TYR A 78 10.58 0.20 7.83
CA TYR A 78 11.51 0.85 8.74
C TYR A 78 11.64 2.34 8.40
N ARG A 79 11.99 3.13 9.41
CA ARG A 79 12.17 4.59 9.28
C ARG A 79 13.37 5.01 10.12
N ASN A 80 14.27 5.80 9.52
CA ASN A 80 15.46 6.35 10.19
C ASN A 80 16.34 5.30 10.88
N VAL A 81 16.43 4.10 10.31
CA VAL A 81 17.31 3.02 10.79
C VAL A 81 17.99 2.34 9.60
N THR A 82 19.16 1.76 9.85
CA THR A 82 19.82 0.84 8.93
C THR A 82 19.57 -0.58 9.41
N LEU A 83 19.24 -1.48 8.50
CA LEU A 83 18.99 -2.88 8.82
C LEU A 83 19.74 -3.82 7.88
N GLN A 84 20.14 -4.96 8.42
CA GLN A 84 20.64 -6.10 7.67
C GLN A 84 19.56 -7.19 7.70
N VAL A 85 19.13 -7.64 6.53
CA VAL A 85 18.16 -8.74 6.42
C VAL A 85 18.92 -10.03 6.15
N ASN A 86 18.64 -11.07 6.92
CA ASN A 86 19.16 -12.42 6.69
C ASN A 86 18.01 -13.39 6.45
N PHE A 87 17.91 -13.93 5.24
CA PHE A 87 16.93 -14.96 4.88
C PHE A 87 17.50 -16.38 4.88
N GLY A 88 18.75 -16.59 5.30
CA GLY A 88 19.37 -17.90 5.48
C GLY A 88 20.76 -18.02 4.83
N PRO A 89 21.38 -19.22 4.86
CA PRO A 89 20.78 -20.50 5.23
C PRO A 89 20.61 -20.73 6.74
N GLY A 90 21.43 -20.08 7.58
CA GLY A 90 21.32 -20.14 9.03
C GLY A 90 20.80 -18.84 9.65
N PRO A 91 20.24 -18.88 10.87
CA PRO A 91 19.93 -17.67 11.61
C PRO A 91 21.21 -16.96 12.07
N LEU A 92 21.19 -15.62 12.14
CA LEU A 92 22.34 -14.83 12.65
C LEU A 92 22.62 -15.10 14.14
N THR A 93 21.60 -15.53 14.88
CA THR A 93 21.73 -15.91 16.29
C THR A 93 21.02 -17.24 16.48
N PRO A 94 21.66 -18.24 17.12
CA PRO A 94 21.05 -19.54 17.32
C PRO A 94 19.68 -19.46 17.99
N LEU A 95 18.73 -20.25 17.49
CA LEU A 95 17.42 -20.45 18.10
C LEU A 95 17.46 -21.71 18.98
N PRO A 96 16.58 -21.82 19.99
CA PRO A 96 16.52 -22.99 20.87
C PRO A 96 15.93 -24.25 20.20
N PHE A 97 15.67 -24.19 18.90
CA PHE A 97 15.15 -25.28 18.07
C PHE A 97 15.69 -25.11 16.64
N LYS A 98 15.51 -26.16 15.82
CA LYS A 98 15.81 -26.11 14.39
C LYS A 98 14.55 -25.74 13.61
N CYS A 99 14.65 -24.78 12.70
CA CYS A 99 13.62 -24.47 11.73
C CYS A 99 14.28 -24.06 10.39
N PRO A 100 13.67 -24.38 9.24
CA PRO A 100 14.13 -23.89 7.95
C PRO A 100 14.07 -22.36 7.87
N MET A 101 15.07 -21.75 7.26
CA MET A 101 15.05 -20.32 6.91
C MET A 101 14.34 -20.11 5.58
N VAL A 102 13.95 -18.86 5.27
CA VAL A 102 13.18 -18.53 4.05
C VAL A 102 13.91 -18.93 2.76
N ASN A 103 15.24 -18.81 2.71
CA ASN A 103 16.02 -19.23 1.53
C ASN A 103 16.04 -20.76 1.33
N GLU A 104 15.65 -21.54 2.35
CA GLU A 104 15.52 -22.99 2.30
C GLU A 104 14.07 -23.43 2.11
N ALA A 105 13.16 -22.49 1.78
CA ALA A 105 11.76 -22.79 1.49
C ALA A 105 11.68 -23.80 0.34
N ARG A 106 11.03 -24.94 0.59
CA ARG A 106 10.88 -26.01 -0.39
C ARG A 106 9.83 -25.63 -1.43
N ALA A 107 9.95 -26.17 -2.63
CA ALA A 107 8.96 -25.96 -3.69
C ALA A 107 7.52 -26.40 -3.29
N ALA A 108 7.40 -27.39 -2.40
CA ALA A 108 6.11 -27.83 -1.85
C ALA A 108 5.49 -26.82 -0.86
N ASP A 109 6.31 -25.98 -0.24
CA ASP A 109 5.91 -25.05 0.84
C ASP A 109 5.87 -23.59 0.36
N ALA A 110 6.26 -23.33 -0.90
CA ALA A 110 6.34 -22.01 -1.50
C ALA A 110 5.54 -21.94 -2.79
N LYS A 111 4.83 -20.83 -2.99
CA LYS A 111 4.13 -20.52 -4.24
C LYS A 111 4.81 -19.33 -4.91
N GLU A 112 5.13 -19.44 -6.19
CA GLU A 112 5.54 -18.29 -6.98
C GLU A 112 4.36 -17.32 -7.14
N ALA A 113 4.43 -16.17 -6.47
CA ALA A 113 3.51 -15.07 -6.69
C ALA A 113 3.87 -14.33 -7.99
N ARG A 114 3.58 -14.93 -9.15
CA ARG A 114 3.73 -14.24 -10.44
C ARG A 114 2.66 -13.18 -10.57
N ALA A 115 3.06 -11.94 -10.84
CA ALA A 115 2.11 -10.91 -11.25
C ALA A 115 1.34 -11.41 -12.48
N PRO A 116 0.02 -11.20 -12.56
CA PRO A 116 -0.75 -11.57 -13.74
C PRO A 116 -0.12 -10.93 -14.97
N LYS A 117 0.25 -11.77 -15.95
CA LYS A 117 0.76 -11.29 -17.23
C LYS A 117 -0.44 -10.96 -18.12
N PRO A 118 -0.48 -9.76 -18.72
CA PRO A 118 -1.46 -9.42 -19.74
C PRO A 118 -1.45 -10.45 -20.87
N LYS A 119 -2.60 -10.70 -21.50
CA LYS A 119 -2.73 -11.69 -22.59
C LYS A 119 -1.78 -11.41 -23.76
N ASP A 120 -1.50 -10.14 -24.04
CA ASP A 120 -0.60 -9.66 -25.09
C ASP A 120 0.85 -9.42 -24.58
N GLY A 121 1.12 -9.75 -23.32
CA GLY A 121 2.41 -9.53 -22.67
C GLY A 121 2.75 -8.05 -22.41
N LYS A 122 1.83 -7.11 -22.67
CA LYS A 122 2.06 -5.67 -22.51
C LYS A 122 1.20 -5.10 -21.40
N TYR A 123 1.86 -4.45 -20.45
CA TYR A 123 1.22 -3.77 -19.34
C TYR A 123 0.71 -2.41 -19.78
N GLU A 124 -0.52 -2.10 -19.41
CA GLU A 124 -1.17 -0.85 -19.79
C GLU A 124 -0.75 0.30 -18.86
N ILE A 125 -0.29 1.38 -19.47
CA ILE A 125 -0.04 2.66 -18.80
C ILE A 125 -1.10 3.62 -19.30
N LEU A 126 -2.13 3.80 -18.48
CA LEU A 126 -3.29 4.60 -18.78
C LEU A 126 -3.07 6.05 -18.33
N PHE A 127 -3.34 7.00 -19.21
CA PHE A 127 -3.29 8.44 -18.98
C PHE A 127 -4.71 9.01 -19.11
N PRO A 128 -5.41 9.28 -17.99
CA PRO A 128 -6.73 9.89 -18.05
C PRO A 128 -6.64 11.32 -18.58
N VAL A 129 -7.54 11.66 -19.51
CA VAL A 129 -7.68 13.01 -20.08
C VAL A 129 -9.11 13.47 -19.80
N GLY A 130 -9.25 14.37 -18.82
CA GLY A 130 -10.52 14.95 -18.40
C GLY A 130 -10.30 16.37 -17.88
N PHE A 131 -11.38 17.12 -17.66
CA PHE A 131 -11.28 18.48 -17.15
C PHE A 131 -11.08 18.52 -15.61
N PRO A 132 -10.36 19.53 -15.10
CA PRO A 132 -10.28 19.79 -13.66
C PRO A 132 -11.68 19.99 -13.08
N ASP A 133 -11.93 19.40 -11.91
CA ASP A 133 -13.17 19.53 -11.14
C ASP A 133 -14.48 19.08 -11.83
N GLU A 134 -14.38 18.40 -12.98
CA GLU A 134 -15.51 17.85 -13.75
C GLU A 134 -15.65 16.32 -13.54
N GLY A 135 -15.41 15.83 -12.32
CA GLY A 135 -15.60 14.42 -11.96
C GLY A 135 -14.51 13.44 -12.43
N THR A 136 -13.35 13.94 -12.90
CA THR A 136 -12.23 13.07 -13.35
C THR A 136 -11.76 12.10 -12.25
N PHE A 137 -11.74 12.53 -10.99
CA PHE A 137 -11.34 11.68 -9.87
C PHE A 137 -12.42 10.69 -9.45
N ASP A 138 -13.70 11.06 -9.56
CA ASP A 138 -14.81 10.12 -9.31
C ASP A 138 -14.81 8.98 -10.32
N TRP A 139 -14.53 9.32 -11.59
CA TRP A 139 -14.31 8.33 -12.65
C TRP A 139 -13.10 7.43 -12.33
N LEU A 140 -11.98 8.01 -11.90
CA LEU A 140 -10.78 7.24 -11.55
C LEU A 140 -11.08 6.25 -10.42
N ASP A 141 -11.77 6.69 -9.38
CA ASP A 141 -12.10 5.85 -8.23
C ASP A 141 -12.99 4.68 -8.66
N GLY A 142 -14.02 4.92 -9.48
CA GLY A 142 -14.84 3.85 -10.06
C GLY A 142 -14.04 2.91 -10.97
N PHE A 143 -13.16 3.45 -11.82
CA PHE A 143 -12.30 2.64 -12.67
C PHE A 143 -11.40 1.71 -11.85
N LEU A 144 -10.80 2.18 -10.76
CA LEU A 144 -9.93 1.38 -9.91
C LEU A 144 -10.69 0.34 -9.07
N GLU A 145 -11.97 0.60 -8.75
CA GLU A 145 -12.86 -0.39 -8.14
C GLU A 145 -13.18 -1.55 -9.11
N GLU A 146 -13.42 -1.24 -10.38
CA GLU A 146 -13.68 -2.23 -11.45
C GLU A 146 -12.40 -2.94 -11.94
N HIS A 147 -11.24 -2.28 -11.82
CA HIS A 147 -9.95 -2.75 -12.29
C HIS A 147 -8.90 -2.77 -11.17
N PRO A 148 -9.04 -3.68 -10.17
CA PRO A 148 -8.14 -3.76 -9.02
C PRO A 148 -6.70 -4.19 -9.37
N ASP A 149 -6.45 -4.61 -10.62
CA ASP A 149 -5.12 -4.92 -11.13
C ASP A 149 -4.31 -3.67 -11.54
N TYR A 150 -4.97 -2.52 -11.66
CA TYR A 150 -4.31 -1.24 -11.93
C TYR A 150 -3.80 -0.59 -10.66
N VAL A 151 -2.58 -0.03 -10.74
CA VAL A 151 -1.98 0.77 -9.67
C VAL A 151 -2.04 2.25 -10.02
N GLU A 152 -2.66 3.04 -9.16
CA GLU A 152 -2.67 4.50 -9.29
C GLU A 152 -1.28 5.09 -8.98
N LEU A 153 -0.78 5.90 -9.92
CA LEU A 153 0.42 6.72 -9.77
C LEU A 153 0.00 8.19 -9.70
N SER A 154 -0.13 8.72 -8.49
CA SER A 154 -0.56 10.10 -8.24
C SER A 154 0.01 10.64 -6.93
N ASP A 155 -0.01 11.97 -6.79
CA ASP A 155 0.41 12.61 -5.54
C ASP A 155 -0.55 12.26 -4.38
N ARG A 156 -1.86 12.15 -4.59
CA ARG A 156 -2.81 11.72 -3.54
C ARG A 156 -2.50 10.31 -3.04
N LYS A 157 -2.10 9.40 -3.94
CA LYS A 157 -1.80 8.01 -3.58
C LYS A 157 -0.51 7.89 -2.78
N ILE A 158 0.49 8.71 -3.10
CA ILE A 158 1.75 8.78 -2.34
C ILE A 158 1.47 9.24 -0.90
N GLN A 159 0.62 10.25 -0.73
CA GLN A 159 0.26 10.75 0.61
C GLN A 159 -0.55 9.72 1.40
N GLU A 160 -1.53 9.06 0.76
CA GLU A 160 -2.28 7.96 1.38
C GLU A 160 -1.33 6.86 1.88
N TRP A 161 -0.35 6.50 1.05
CA TRP A 161 0.66 5.51 1.42
C TRP A 161 1.53 5.98 2.59
N ALA A 162 2.00 7.22 2.57
CA ALA A 162 2.78 7.79 3.67
C ALA A 162 2.02 7.75 5.00
N VAL A 163 0.75 8.15 5.02
CA VAL A 163 -0.10 8.11 6.21
C VAL A 163 -0.32 6.66 6.68
N LYS A 164 -0.58 5.73 5.76
CA LYS A 164 -0.70 4.30 6.08
C LYS A 164 0.59 3.70 6.64
N SER A 165 1.74 4.23 6.23
CA SER A 165 3.06 3.87 6.77
C SER A 165 3.37 4.55 8.12
N GLY A 166 2.40 5.20 8.76
CA GLY A 166 2.55 5.81 10.08
C GLY A 166 3.19 7.19 10.07
N ILE A 167 3.31 7.83 8.90
CA ILE A 167 3.73 9.23 8.82
C ILE A 167 2.54 10.10 9.18
N TRP A 168 2.69 10.88 10.25
CA TRP A 168 1.68 11.85 10.64
C TRP A 168 1.61 12.99 9.63
N LYS A 169 0.40 13.28 9.16
CA LYS A 169 0.12 14.46 8.33
C LYS A 169 -0.52 15.54 9.21
N PRO A 170 0.12 16.71 9.41
CA PRO A 170 -0.52 17.84 10.05
C PRO A 170 -1.78 18.24 9.29
N ARG A 171 -2.81 18.70 9.99
CA ARG A 171 -3.95 19.37 9.33
C ARG A 171 -3.44 20.69 8.75
N GLY A 172 -3.22 20.71 7.44
CA GLY A 172 -2.84 21.90 6.67
C GLY A 172 -4.01 22.81 6.37
N ASN A 173 -3.70 23.98 5.80
CA ASN A 173 -4.72 24.97 5.43
C ASN A 173 -5.32 24.59 4.06
N ASN A 174 -6.58 24.15 4.05
CA ASN A 174 -7.25 23.53 2.88
C ASN A 174 -7.37 24.42 1.63
N TRP A 175 -7.12 25.73 1.72
CA TRP A 175 -7.40 26.71 0.65
C TRP A 175 -6.58 26.52 -0.65
N LYS A 176 -5.43 25.84 -0.61
CA LYS A 176 -4.59 25.57 -1.81
C LYS A 176 -4.56 24.09 -2.24
N HIS A 177 -5.42 23.25 -1.66
CA HIS A 177 -5.42 21.82 -1.94
C HIS A 177 -6.23 21.49 -3.20
N SER A 178 -5.64 20.71 -4.10
CA SER A 178 -6.36 20.03 -5.19
C SER A 178 -6.13 18.52 -5.09
N ASN A 179 -7.05 17.72 -5.63
CA ASN A 179 -6.87 16.27 -5.71
C ASN A 179 -5.71 15.88 -6.66
N ASP A 180 -5.39 16.74 -7.63
CA ASP A 180 -4.29 16.53 -8.60
C ASP A 180 -2.91 16.83 -8.00
N LYS A 181 -2.80 17.94 -7.27
CA LYS A 181 -1.57 18.39 -6.60
C LYS A 181 -1.87 18.70 -5.13
N PRO A 182 -2.11 17.67 -4.30
CA PRO A 182 -2.30 17.88 -2.87
C PRO A 182 -0.98 18.34 -2.25
N GLU A 183 -1.07 19.27 -1.30
CA GLU A 183 0.09 19.68 -0.51
C GLU A 183 0.55 18.53 0.39
N TYR A 184 1.87 18.28 0.40
CA TYR A 184 2.50 17.23 1.20
C TYR A 184 2.60 17.69 2.66
N ASN A 185 3.39 18.74 2.92
CA ASN A 185 3.61 19.38 4.22
C ASN A 185 3.69 18.40 5.41
N PHE A 186 4.47 17.34 5.24
CA PHE A 186 4.71 16.32 6.27
C PHE A 186 5.79 16.73 7.27
N GLY A 187 6.50 17.84 7.03
CA GLY A 187 7.68 18.23 7.80
C GLY A 187 8.86 17.29 7.55
N LEU A 188 8.87 16.62 6.39
CA LEU A 188 9.89 15.65 6.00
C LEU A 188 10.46 16.06 4.65
N GLN A 189 11.75 16.37 4.64
CA GLN A 189 12.43 16.90 3.45
C GLN A 189 12.12 16.08 2.19
N PHE A 190 12.29 14.76 2.24
CA PHE A 190 12.09 13.87 1.08
C PHE A 190 10.63 13.74 0.61
N MET A 191 9.67 14.10 1.45
CA MET A 191 8.25 14.18 1.10
C MET A 191 7.94 15.54 0.48
N ASP A 192 8.37 16.60 1.16
CA ASP A 192 7.98 17.98 0.85
C ASP A 192 8.75 18.55 -0.34
N ASP A 193 9.94 18.03 -0.66
CA ASP A 193 10.73 18.39 -1.84
C ASP A 193 10.42 17.51 -3.09
N PHE A 194 9.41 16.64 -2.99
CA PHE A 194 9.01 15.67 -4.02
C PHE A 194 10.08 14.64 -4.42
N SER A 195 11.11 14.41 -3.60
CA SER A 195 12.11 13.36 -3.84
C SER A 195 11.49 11.97 -3.88
N ILE A 196 10.51 11.68 -3.01
CA ILE A 196 9.76 10.41 -3.05
C ILE A 196 9.07 10.19 -4.39
N ARG A 197 8.46 11.24 -4.96
CA ARG A 197 7.81 11.18 -6.28
C ARG A 197 8.83 10.90 -7.38
N ARG A 198 10.00 11.53 -7.33
CA ARG A 198 11.09 11.28 -8.29
C ARG A 198 11.58 9.83 -8.22
N CYS A 199 11.75 9.30 -7.01
CA CYS A 199 12.12 7.91 -6.77
C CYS A 199 11.07 6.92 -7.29
N LEU A 200 9.79 7.17 -7.01
CA LEU A 200 8.70 6.33 -7.53
C LEU A 200 8.62 6.37 -9.06
N ASN A 201 8.81 7.55 -9.65
CA ASN A 201 8.84 7.70 -11.10
C ASN A 201 10.01 6.96 -11.76
N SER A 202 11.16 6.81 -11.09
CA SER A 202 12.28 6.04 -11.66
C SER A 202 12.06 4.53 -11.58
N ILE A 203 11.37 4.05 -10.55
CA ILE A 203 11.11 2.61 -10.35
C ILE A 203 9.91 2.13 -11.18
N THR A 204 8.86 2.95 -11.32
CA THR A 204 7.63 2.56 -12.01
C THR A 204 7.82 2.19 -13.49
N SER A 205 8.84 2.73 -14.15
CA SER A 205 9.15 2.40 -15.55
C SER A 205 9.85 1.06 -15.74
N VAL A 206 10.33 0.42 -14.67
CA VAL A 206 11.02 -0.87 -14.73
C VAL A 206 10.21 -2.00 -14.09
N VAL A 207 9.15 -1.66 -13.35
CA VAL A 207 8.25 -2.65 -12.75
C VAL A 207 7.10 -2.97 -13.71
N PRO A 208 6.99 -4.20 -14.22
CA PRO A 208 5.92 -4.60 -15.14
C PRO A 208 4.57 -4.71 -14.40
N ARG A 209 3.70 -3.71 -14.57
CA ARG A 209 2.34 -3.67 -14.00
C ARG A 209 1.44 -2.67 -14.74
N ASN A 210 0.14 -2.91 -14.68
CA ASN A 210 -0.86 -1.97 -15.16
C ASN A 210 -0.88 -0.76 -14.22
N CYS A 211 -0.79 0.44 -14.79
CA CYS A 211 -0.75 1.68 -14.03
C CYS A 211 -1.69 2.72 -14.61
N VAL A 212 -2.30 3.52 -13.74
CA VAL A 212 -2.94 4.78 -14.13
C VAL A 212 -2.03 5.93 -13.69
N VAL A 213 -1.53 6.71 -14.64
CA VAL A 213 -0.78 7.94 -14.37
C VAL A 213 -1.76 9.08 -14.24
N MET A 214 -2.22 9.31 -13.01
CA MET A 214 -3.24 10.32 -12.73
C MET A 214 -2.60 11.68 -12.50
N GLU A 215 -2.67 12.52 -13.53
CA GLU A 215 -2.22 13.91 -13.53
C GLU A 215 -3.15 14.71 -14.46
N VAL A 216 -4.12 15.47 -13.92
CA VAL A 216 -5.11 16.21 -14.71
C VAL A 216 -4.41 17.23 -15.61
N LYS A 217 -3.63 18.15 -15.02
CA LYS A 217 -2.96 19.20 -15.79
C LYS A 217 -1.96 18.61 -16.79
N GLN A 218 -1.11 17.68 -16.33
CA GLN A 218 -0.01 17.18 -17.15
C GLN A 218 -0.48 16.29 -18.30
N ASN A 219 -1.65 15.66 -18.17
CA ASN A 219 -2.25 14.90 -19.27
C ASN A 219 -2.93 15.83 -20.30
N LEU A 220 -3.29 17.06 -19.92
CA LEU A 220 -3.88 18.06 -20.84
C LEU A 220 -2.84 18.90 -21.61
N THR A 221 -1.65 19.14 -21.06
CA THR A 221 -0.62 19.96 -21.72
C THR A 221 0.26 19.12 -22.67
N PRO A 222 0.53 19.58 -23.91
CA PRO A 222 1.36 18.83 -24.86
C PRO A 222 2.79 18.55 -24.35
N ALA A 223 3.38 19.54 -23.68
CA ALA A 223 4.74 19.44 -23.15
C ALA A 223 4.86 18.35 -22.06
N ASP A 224 3.95 18.34 -21.09
CA ASP A 224 4.01 17.40 -19.99
C ASP A 224 3.60 15.99 -20.43
N ARG A 225 2.62 15.85 -21.34
CA ARG A 225 2.33 14.57 -22.00
C ARG A 225 3.58 13.96 -22.62
N LYS A 226 4.34 14.75 -23.38
CA LYS A 226 5.57 14.29 -24.02
C LYS A 226 6.61 13.84 -22.98
N ALA A 227 6.69 14.51 -21.84
CA ALA A 227 7.56 14.12 -20.74
C ALA A 227 7.11 12.80 -20.08
N ASN A 228 5.82 12.66 -19.78
CA ASN A 228 5.25 11.48 -19.14
C ASN A 228 5.33 10.23 -20.03
N LEU A 229 5.06 10.37 -21.33
CA LEU A 229 5.16 9.27 -22.30
C LEU A 229 6.59 8.77 -22.49
N LYS A 230 7.62 9.62 -22.26
CA LYS A 230 9.03 9.22 -22.35
C LYS A 230 9.45 8.28 -21.23
N ARG A 231 8.76 8.30 -20.08
CA ARG A 231 9.05 7.44 -18.93
C ARG A 231 8.79 5.97 -19.22
N PHE A 232 7.77 5.68 -20.02
CA PHE A 232 7.30 4.32 -20.32
C PHE A 232 7.60 3.92 -21.77
N LYS A 233 8.89 3.82 -22.10
CA LYS A 233 9.36 3.39 -23.45
C LYS A 233 9.69 1.90 -23.56
N GLY A 234 9.64 1.17 -22.44
CA GLY A 234 9.96 -0.26 -22.43
C GLY A 234 9.03 -1.06 -23.35
N PRO A 235 9.53 -2.14 -23.98
CA PRO A 235 8.76 -2.94 -24.95
C PRO A 235 7.55 -3.66 -24.32
N ASN A 236 7.59 -3.83 -22.99
CA ASN A 236 6.55 -4.43 -22.16
C ASN A 236 5.42 -3.47 -21.79
N PHE A 237 5.43 -2.21 -22.26
CA PHE A 237 4.39 -1.23 -21.94
C PHE A 237 3.60 -0.78 -23.15
N LYS A 238 2.29 -0.69 -22.97
CA LYS A 238 1.33 -0.08 -23.90
C LYS A 238 0.82 1.22 -23.26
N ARG A 239 1.09 2.36 -23.90
CA ARG A 239 0.62 3.67 -23.44
C ARG A 239 -0.75 3.95 -24.02
N VAL A 240 -1.73 4.23 -23.18
CA VAL A 240 -3.13 4.44 -23.57
C VAL A 240 -3.61 5.78 -23.01
N ALA A 241 -4.15 6.63 -23.88
CA ALA A 241 -4.87 7.82 -23.44
C ALA A 241 -6.35 7.48 -23.31
N ARG A 242 -6.94 7.71 -22.13
CA ARG A 242 -8.36 7.50 -21.89
C ARG A 242 -9.04 8.85 -21.77
N VAL A 243 -9.82 9.23 -22.77
CA VAL A 243 -10.57 10.49 -22.77
C VAL A 243 -11.87 10.27 -21.99
N VAL A 244 -12.07 11.06 -20.94
CA VAL A 244 -13.22 11.01 -20.03
C VAL A 244 -13.93 12.35 -20.14
N MET A 245 -14.70 12.51 -21.21
CA MET A 245 -15.33 13.77 -21.61
C MET A 245 -16.70 13.49 -22.24
N GLY A 246 -17.66 14.39 -22.03
CA GLY A 246 -19.00 14.31 -22.60
C GLY A 246 -20.06 13.88 -21.59
N GLU A 247 -21.25 13.54 -22.08
CA GLU A 247 -22.35 13.12 -21.23
C GLU A 247 -22.05 11.75 -20.59
N PRO A 248 -22.07 11.63 -19.24
CA PRO A 248 -21.79 10.37 -18.60
C PRO A 248 -22.91 9.34 -18.84
N ALA A 249 -22.54 8.06 -18.84
CA ALA A 249 -23.50 6.95 -18.93
C ALA A 249 -24.50 6.98 -17.76
N ALA A 250 -25.69 6.39 -17.98
CA ALA A 250 -26.75 6.36 -16.98
C ALA A 250 -26.31 5.63 -15.70
N GLU A 251 -25.52 4.56 -15.82
CA GLU A 251 -24.98 3.83 -14.68
C GLU A 251 -24.05 4.72 -13.84
N TYR A 252 -23.16 5.47 -14.49
CA TYR A 252 -22.25 6.39 -13.82
C TYR A 252 -23.01 7.49 -13.07
N LYS A 253 -24.03 8.10 -13.71
CA LYS A 253 -24.88 9.12 -13.07
C LYS A 253 -25.56 8.56 -11.81
N ALA A 254 -26.08 7.33 -11.88
CA ALA A 254 -26.72 6.67 -10.74
C ALA A 254 -25.72 6.43 -9.59
N GLN A 255 -24.50 5.96 -9.91
CA GLN A 255 -23.44 5.77 -8.92
C GLN A 255 -23.05 7.09 -8.23
N VAL A 256 -22.84 8.16 -9.01
CA VAL A 256 -22.51 9.49 -8.46
C VAL A 256 -23.65 10.02 -7.59
N HIS A 257 -24.91 9.91 -8.03
CA HIS A 257 -26.06 10.30 -7.23
C HIS A 257 -26.16 9.52 -5.91
N ALA A 258 -25.88 8.21 -5.92
CA ALA A 258 -25.85 7.40 -4.71
C ALA A 258 -24.76 7.87 -3.73
N LYS A 259 -23.55 8.15 -4.21
CA LYS A 259 -22.45 8.72 -3.39
C LYS A 259 -22.84 10.07 -2.79
N LEU A 260 -23.36 10.98 -3.60
CA LEU A 260 -23.83 12.31 -3.15
C LEU A 260 -24.96 12.22 -2.12
N LEU A 261 -25.88 11.26 -2.28
CA LEU A 261 -26.96 11.03 -1.34
C LEU A 261 -26.42 10.54 0.01
N ALA A 262 -25.51 9.56 0.00
CA ALA A 262 -24.87 9.03 1.20
C ALA A 262 -24.10 10.12 1.97
N ASP A 263 -23.33 10.95 1.26
CA ASP A 263 -22.60 12.07 1.87
C ASP A 263 -23.53 13.09 2.51
N LYS A 264 -24.64 13.42 1.84
CA LYS A 264 -25.66 14.33 2.40
C LYS A 264 -26.34 13.74 3.62
N GLN A 265 -26.68 12.45 3.59
CA GLN A 265 -27.26 11.73 4.73
C GLN A 265 -26.30 11.72 5.92
N ALA A 266 -25.03 11.37 5.72
CA ALA A 266 -24.03 11.35 6.79
C ALA A 266 -23.84 12.74 7.43
N LYS A 267 -23.83 13.81 6.63
CA LYS A 267 -23.78 15.19 7.14
C LYS A 267 -25.03 15.56 7.93
N ALA A 268 -26.21 15.21 7.44
CA ALA A 268 -27.48 15.47 8.11
C ALA A 268 -27.57 14.72 9.45
N GLU A 269 -27.16 13.46 9.48
CA GLU A 269 -27.10 12.65 10.70
C GLU A 269 -26.09 13.21 11.72
N ALA A 270 -24.90 13.62 11.27
CA ALA A 270 -23.90 14.23 12.14
C ALA A 270 -24.44 15.53 12.76
N ALA A 271 -25.07 16.39 11.97
CA ALA A 271 -25.70 17.62 12.46
C ALA A 271 -26.86 17.33 13.43
N TRP A 272 -27.69 16.33 13.14
CA TRP A 272 -28.77 15.90 14.03
C TRP A 272 -28.25 15.36 15.37
N ARG A 273 -27.19 14.55 15.35
CA ARG A 273 -26.54 14.04 16.57
C ARG A 273 -25.95 15.16 17.41
N MET A 274 -25.33 16.17 16.80
CA MET A 274 -24.82 17.35 17.51
C MET A 274 -25.96 18.12 18.19
N ARG A 275 -27.08 18.36 17.49
CA ARG A 275 -28.27 19.04 18.07
C ARG A 275 -28.96 18.26 19.18
N LYS A 276 -28.84 16.93 19.20
CA LYS A 276 -29.40 16.07 20.25
C LYS A 276 -28.57 16.07 21.53
N LEU A 277 -27.32 16.51 21.46
CA LEU A 277 -26.37 16.59 22.58
C LEU A 277 -26.35 17.99 23.23
N GLU A 278 -26.91 19.00 22.57
CA GLU A 278 -27.27 20.32 23.11
C GLU A 278 -28.59 20.26 23.88
#